data_AF-A0A6I1NKI0-F1
#
_entry.id   AF-A0A6I1NKI0-F1
#
_cell.length_a   1.000
_cell.length_b   1.000
_cell.length_c   1.000
_cell.angle_alpha   90.00
_cell.angle_beta   90.00
_cell.angle_gamma   90.00
#
_symmetry.space_group_name_H-M   'P 1'
#
loop_
_entity.id
_entity.type
_entity.pdbx_description
1 polymer ?
#
loop_
_entity_poly.entity_id
_entity_poly.type
_entity_poly.pdbx_seq_one_letter_code
_entity_poly.pdbx_strand_id
1 'polypeptide(L)'
;MKVATRRQAILNLVLSGTANVEELCLHFGVSEATMRRDLTALAEEGLILRTYGGAAHVGLREPETSVEERRYQHSQEKLAIARAALAHVRDNDTLLLDGGTTTCALAELLVERRGLHVITNNILALPALARLPEAKITLLGGELRASSMSTFGAAAQATLEHLSADKIFLSADGVVAELGLCEASADQAYLKANMIGRAAQAFVLADATKLGRALQQHWSPLKGPWTLITDSLADESLLAPFRANKLISIEIANG
;
A
#
# COMPACT_ATOMS: atom_id res chain seq x y z
N MET A 1 16.17 -31.28 -18.73
CA MET A 1 15.43 -30.18 -19.39
C MET A 1 16.39 -29.01 -19.66
N LYS A 2 16.35 -28.38 -20.84
CA LYS A 2 17.16 -27.17 -21.13
C LYS A 2 16.72 -26.01 -20.23
N VAL A 3 17.65 -25.14 -19.82
CA VAL A 3 17.40 -24.04 -18.87
C VAL A 3 16.26 -23.13 -19.34
N ALA A 4 16.25 -22.71 -20.60
CA ALA A 4 15.18 -21.85 -21.15
C ALA A 4 13.79 -22.51 -21.07
N THR A 5 13.69 -23.79 -21.45
CA THR A 5 12.42 -24.55 -21.38
C THR A 5 11.96 -24.73 -19.93
N ARG A 6 12.90 -24.93 -19.00
CA ARG A 6 12.59 -25.02 -17.56
C ARG A 6 12.05 -23.69 -17.03
N ARG A 7 12.68 -22.57 -17.36
CA ARG A 7 12.25 -21.24 -16.94
C ARG A 7 10.86 -20.89 -17.46
N GLN A 8 10.56 -21.22 -18.72
CA GLN A 8 9.21 -21.02 -19.25
C GLN A 8 8.17 -21.88 -18.52
N ALA A 9 8.49 -23.12 -18.20
CA ALA A 9 7.59 -23.99 -17.44
C ALA A 9 7.39 -23.51 -16.00
N ILE A 10 8.46 -23.04 -15.34
CA ILE A 10 8.38 -22.42 -14.01
C ILE A 10 7.47 -21.19 -14.07
N LEU A 11 7.67 -20.31 -15.06
CA LEU A 11 6.82 -19.15 -15.25
C LEU A 11 5.34 -19.56 -15.43
N ASN A 12 5.06 -20.52 -16.29
CA ASN A 12 3.68 -21.00 -16.51
C ASN A 12 3.05 -21.57 -15.23
N LEU A 13 3.83 -22.26 -14.39
CA LEU A 13 3.31 -22.80 -13.14
C LEU A 13 3.04 -21.70 -12.11
N VAL A 14 3.93 -20.70 -12.05
CA VAL A 14 3.70 -19.47 -11.27
C VAL A 14 2.45 -18.73 -11.77
N LEU A 15 2.26 -18.64 -13.09
CA LEU A 15 1.06 -18.06 -13.72
C LEU A 15 -0.22 -18.80 -13.32
N SER A 16 -0.14 -20.11 -13.09
CA SER A 16 -1.28 -20.93 -12.65
C SER A 16 -1.55 -20.89 -11.14
N GLY A 17 -0.77 -20.13 -10.36
CA GLY A 17 -1.00 -19.88 -8.93
C GLY A 17 -0.03 -20.57 -7.98
N THR A 18 0.92 -21.35 -8.47
CA THR A 18 1.96 -21.97 -7.61
C THR A 18 3.05 -20.95 -7.28
N ALA A 19 2.99 -20.40 -6.07
CA ALA A 19 3.89 -19.33 -5.66
C ALA A 19 5.05 -19.79 -4.76
N ASN A 20 5.04 -20.98 -4.17
CA ASN A 20 6.08 -21.38 -3.19
C ASN A 20 7.30 -22.04 -3.84
N VAL A 21 8.53 -21.58 -3.52
CA VAL A 21 9.78 -22.24 -3.95
C VAL A 21 9.85 -23.71 -3.58
N GLU A 22 9.36 -24.14 -2.42
CA GLU A 22 9.39 -25.56 -2.04
C GLU A 22 8.52 -26.40 -2.97
N GLU A 23 7.31 -25.93 -3.29
CA GLU A 23 6.41 -26.57 -4.26
C GLU A 23 7.03 -26.62 -5.66
N LEU A 24 7.68 -25.53 -6.08
CA LEU A 24 8.40 -25.48 -7.35
C LEU A 24 9.58 -26.47 -7.36
N CYS A 25 10.34 -26.59 -6.26
CA CYS A 25 11.44 -27.55 -6.17
C CYS A 25 10.93 -28.99 -6.28
N LEU A 26 9.83 -29.31 -5.57
CA LEU A 26 9.19 -30.62 -5.62
C LEU A 26 8.64 -30.92 -7.03
N HIS A 27 7.96 -29.96 -7.65
CA HIS A 27 7.36 -30.13 -8.98
C HIS A 27 8.41 -30.33 -10.08
N PHE A 28 9.50 -29.56 -10.04
CA PHE A 28 10.54 -29.59 -11.08
C PHE A 28 11.70 -30.54 -10.75
N GLY A 29 11.73 -31.14 -9.55
CA GLY A 29 12.79 -32.05 -9.11
C GLY A 29 14.17 -31.42 -9.08
N VAL A 30 14.25 -30.13 -8.71
CA VAL A 30 15.52 -29.39 -8.66
C VAL A 30 15.87 -28.95 -7.24
N SER A 31 17.15 -28.74 -6.97
CA SER A 31 17.58 -28.17 -5.70
C SER A 31 17.09 -26.73 -5.55
N GLU A 32 16.89 -26.32 -4.31
CA GLU A 32 16.52 -24.95 -3.96
C GLU A 32 17.50 -23.92 -4.54
N ALA A 33 18.80 -24.21 -4.52
CA ALA A 33 19.81 -23.35 -5.14
C ALA A 33 19.61 -23.18 -6.66
N THR A 34 19.15 -24.23 -7.36
CA THR A 34 18.86 -24.16 -8.79
C THR A 34 17.58 -23.37 -9.06
N MET A 35 16.52 -23.66 -8.29
CA MET A 35 15.24 -22.94 -8.38
C MET A 35 15.45 -21.44 -8.10
N ARG A 36 16.21 -21.09 -7.06
CA ARG A 36 16.55 -19.70 -6.74
C ARG A 36 17.28 -19.00 -7.89
N ARG A 37 18.20 -19.67 -8.60
CA ARG A 37 18.87 -19.07 -9.78
C ARG A 37 17.91 -18.83 -10.95
N ASP A 38 17.01 -19.77 -11.23
CA ASP A 38 16.04 -19.60 -12.32
C ASP A 38 15.02 -18.51 -12.00
N LEU A 39 14.55 -18.45 -10.75
CA LEU A 39 13.67 -17.40 -10.29
C LEU A 39 14.36 -16.04 -10.26
N THR A 40 15.65 -15.97 -9.91
CA THR A 40 16.42 -14.73 -10.04
C THR A 40 16.46 -14.26 -11.50
N ALA A 41 16.74 -15.15 -12.45
CA ALA A 41 16.77 -14.76 -13.86
C ALA A 41 15.40 -14.30 -14.37
N LEU A 42 14.32 -15.02 -14.04
CA LEU A 42 12.96 -14.61 -14.40
C LEU A 42 12.57 -13.26 -13.75
N ALA A 43 13.06 -12.98 -12.54
CA ALA A 43 12.84 -11.70 -11.86
C ALA A 43 13.67 -10.55 -12.47
N GLU A 44 14.91 -10.82 -12.89
CA GLU A 44 15.75 -9.89 -13.65
C GLU A 44 15.14 -9.55 -15.01
N GLU A 45 14.44 -10.51 -15.63
CA GLU A 45 13.64 -10.33 -16.85
C GLU A 45 12.29 -9.63 -16.58
N GLY A 46 11.96 -9.33 -15.32
CA GLY A 46 10.70 -8.66 -14.93
C GLY A 46 9.45 -9.53 -15.02
N LEU A 47 9.60 -10.83 -15.26
CA LEU A 47 8.50 -11.78 -15.47
C LEU A 47 7.86 -12.23 -14.16
N ILE A 48 8.61 -12.20 -13.06
CA ILE A 48 8.11 -12.58 -11.72
C ILE A 48 8.66 -11.64 -10.64
N LEU A 49 8.01 -11.66 -9.48
CA LEU A 49 8.40 -10.95 -8.28
C LEU A 49 8.83 -11.93 -7.20
N ARG A 50 9.85 -11.53 -6.43
CA ARG A 50 10.29 -12.23 -5.22
C ARG A 50 9.87 -11.41 -4.01
N THR A 51 9.14 -12.03 -3.10
CA THR A 51 8.73 -11.41 -1.83
C THR A 51 9.80 -11.59 -0.75
N TYR A 52 9.82 -10.66 0.23
CA TYR A 52 10.77 -10.66 1.35
C TYR A 52 10.22 -11.52 2.51
N GLY A 53 11.09 -12.13 3.34
CA GLY A 53 10.65 -12.68 4.64
C GLY A 53 10.62 -14.20 4.83
N GLY A 54 11.37 -14.98 4.05
CA GLY A 54 11.60 -16.42 4.35
C GLY A 54 10.59 -17.37 3.72
N ALA A 55 9.35 -16.94 3.47
CA ALA A 55 8.45 -17.60 2.54
C ALA A 55 8.79 -17.12 1.13
N ALA A 56 9.41 -17.98 0.31
CA ALA A 56 9.80 -17.61 -1.03
C ALA A 56 8.57 -17.68 -1.96
N HIS A 57 7.69 -16.69 -1.84
CA HIS A 57 6.56 -16.52 -2.74
C HIS A 57 7.01 -15.82 -4.03
N VAL A 58 6.63 -16.44 -5.16
CA VAL A 58 6.85 -16.01 -6.52
C VAL A 58 5.50 -15.67 -7.14
N GLY A 59 5.34 -14.45 -7.66
CA GLY A 59 4.11 -14.02 -8.33
C GLY A 59 4.40 -13.17 -9.55
N LEU A 60 3.38 -12.93 -10.39
CA LEU A 60 3.50 -11.95 -11.45
C LEU A 60 3.60 -10.52 -10.90
N ARG A 61 4.29 -9.66 -11.64
CA ARG A 61 4.13 -8.23 -11.47
C ARG A 61 2.79 -7.83 -12.08
N GLU A 62 1.89 -7.32 -11.24
CA GLU A 62 0.61 -6.83 -11.74
C GLU A 62 0.79 -5.40 -12.28
N PRO A 63 0.38 -5.14 -13.53
CA PRO A 63 0.40 -3.78 -14.06
C PRO A 63 -0.54 -2.91 -13.23
N GLU A 64 -0.12 -1.68 -12.97
CA GLU A 64 -0.97 -0.74 -12.26
C GLU A 64 -2.13 -0.29 -13.16
N THR A 65 -3.33 -0.31 -12.60
CA THR A 65 -4.51 0.29 -13.20
C THR A 65 -4.42 1.82 -13.21
N SER A 66 -5.27 2.49 -13.99
CA SER A 66 -5.31 3.95 -13.96
C SER A 66 -5.92 4.48 -12.66
N VAL A 67 -5.60 5.72 -12.28
CA VAL A 67 -6.22 6.38 -11.12
C VAL A 67 -7.75 6.50 -11.28
N GLU A 68 -8.22 6.68 -12.51
CA GLU A 68 -9.64 6.80 -12.84
C GLU A 68 -10.36 5.48 -12.62
N GLU A 69 -9.80 4.37 -13.10
CA GLU A 69 -10.32 3.02 -12.83
C GLU A 69 -10.36 2.73 -11.33
N ARG A 70 -9.25 3.00 -10.62
CA ARG A 70 -9.19 2.81 -9.16
C ARG A 70 -10.17 3.68 -8.39
N ARG A 71 -10.64 4.80 -8.94
CA ARG A 71 -11.63 5.67 -8.29
C ARG A 71 -13.01 5.02 -8.26
N TYR A 72 -13.37 4.31 -9.32
CA TYR A 72 -14.68 3.65 -9.44
C TYR A 72 -14.70 2.24 -8.85
N GLN A 73 -13.57 1.51 -8.92
CA GLN A 73 -13.43 0.20 -8.28
C GLN A 73 -13.64 0.29 -6.76
N HIS A 74 -14.38 -0.65 -6.18
CA HIS A 74 -14.59 -0.75 -4.73
C HIS A 74 -14.98 0.59 -4.06
N SER A 75 -15.80 1.39 -4.74
CA SER A 75 -16.12 2.76 -4.29
C SER A 75 -16.97 2.78 -3.01
N GLN A 76 -17.82 1.78 -2.81
CA GLN A 76 -18.62 1.63 -1.59
C GLN A 76 -17.73 1.27 -0.39
N GLU A 77 -16.81 0.34 -0.59
CA GLU A 77 -15.83 -0.10 0.39
C GLU A 77 -14.90 1.06 0.78
N LYS A 78 -14.42 1.84 -0.20
CA LYS A 78 -13.61 3.04 0.05
C LYS A 78 -14.37 4.08 0.87
N LEU A 79 -15.65 4.29 0.60
CA LEU A 79 -16.47 5.23 1.37
C LEU A 79 -16.67 4.73 2.81
N ALA A 80 -16.94 3.44 3.01
CA ALA A 80 -17.07 2.85 4.35
C ALA A 80 -15.76 3.01 5.15
N ILE A 81 -14.63 2.64 4.54
CA ILE A 81 -13.29 2.80 5.14
C ILE A 81 -13.00 4.27 5.46
N ALA A 82 -13.36 5.20 4.56
CA ALA A 82 -13.18 6.64 4.77
C ALA A 82 -14.02 7.15 5.96
N ARG A 83 -15.26 6.67 6.13
CA ARG A 83 -16.10 7.04 7.29
C ARG A 83 -15.53 6.54 8.60
N ALA A 84 -15.05 5.29 8.64
CA ALA A 84 -14.36 4.74 9.80
C ALA A 84 -13.09 5.55 10.14
N ALA A 85 -12.28 5.89 9.12
CA ALA A 85 -11.10 6.73 9.28
C ALA A 85 -11.42 8.14 9.82
N LEU A 86 -12.51 8.76 9.37
CA LEU A 86 -12.96 10.08 9.85
C LEU A 86 -13.27 10.09 11.35
N ALA A 87 -13.69 8.97 11.94
CA ALA A 87 -13.95 8.87 13.38
C ALA A 87 -12.68 9.09 14.22
N HIS A 88 -11.50 8.89 13.64
CA HIS A 88 -10.21 9.14 14.28
C HIS A 88 -9.73 10.58 14.11
N VAL A 89 -10.37 11.38 13.25
CA VAL A 89 -9.99 12.78 13.01
C VAL A 89 -10.73 13.70 13.98
N ARG A 90 -9.98 14.58 14.62
CA ARG A 90 -10.47 15.63 15.51
C ARG A 90 -10.25 16.99 14.88
N ASP A 91 -11.04 17.97 15.33
CA ASP A 91 -10.82 19.36 14.95
C ASP A 91 -9.41 19.81 15.37
N ASN A 92 -8.79 20.63 14.52
CA ASN A 92 -7.43 21.15 14.67
C ASN A 92 -6.29 20.12 14.57
N ASP A 93 -6.57 18.88 14.18
CA ASP A 93 -5.52 17.90 13.90
C ASP A 93 -4.63 18.36 12.72
N THR A 94 -3.34 18.07 12.83
CA THR A 94 -2.41 18.04 11.69
C THR A 94 -2.36 16.62 11.12
N LEU A 95 -2.72 16.48 9.84
CA LEU A 95 -2.87 15.19 9.17
C LEU A 95 -1.85 15.05 8.04
N LEU A 96 -1.15 13.91 7.99
CA LEU A 96 -0.50 13.44 6.78
C LEU A 96 -1.48 12.56 6.00
N LEU A 97 -1.79 12.93 4.76
CA LEU A 97 -2.69 12.18 3.89
C LEU A 97 -1.92 11.70 2.66
N ASP A 98 -1.78 10.39 2.52
CA ASP A 98 -1.06 9.75 1.43
C ASP A 98 -1.80 9.85 0.09
N GLY A 99 -1.07 9.65 -1.00
CA GLY A 99 -1.56 9.53 -2.37
C GLY A 99 -2.43 8.29 -2.54
N GLY A 100 -3.61 8.44 -3.14
CA GLY A 100 -4.50 7.30 -3.40
C GLY A 100 -5.97 7.66 -3.50
N THR A 101 -6.78 6.76 -4.04
CA THR A 101 -8.22 6.96 -4.20
C THR A 101 -8.98 6.73 -2.90
N THR A 102 -8.53 5.82 -2.04
CA THR A 102 -9.13 5.59 -0.71
C THR A 102 -8.90 6.77 0.24
N THR A 103 -7.69 7.34 0.25
CA THR A 103 -7.38 8.55 1.02
C THR A 103 -8.07 9.79 0.44
N CYS A 104 -8.29 9.85 -0.88
CA CYS A 104 -9.13 10.86 -1.50
C CYS A 104 -10.59 10.79 -1.01
N ALA A 105 -11.15 9.59 -0.84
CA ALA A 105 -12.49 9.44 -0.26
C ALA A 105 -12.56 9.99 1.17
N LEU A 106 -11.51 9.79 1.99
CA LEU A 106 -11.41 10.44 3.31
C LEU A 106 -11.36 11.97 3.17
N ALA A 107 -10.55 12.50 2.25
CA ALA A 107 -10.47 13.95 2.02
C ALA A 107 -11.83 14.59 1.70
N GLU A 108 -12.70 13.90 0.97
CA GLU A 108 -14.06 14.35 0.67
C GLU A 108 -14.95 14.49 1.93
N LEU A 109 -14.70 13.69 2.96
CA LEU A 109 -15.45 13.70 4.22
C LEU A 109 -14.85 14.64 5.29
N LEU A 110 -13.61 15.09 5.12
CA LEU A 110 -12.94 15.97 6.09
C LEU A 110 -13.65 17.33 6.29
N VAL A 111 -14.59 17.70 5.40
CA VAL A 111 -15.42 18.91 5.55
C VAL A 111 -16.25 18.92 6.83
N GLU A 112 -16.45 17.74 7.43
CA GLU A 112 -17.11 17.57 8.74
C GLU A 112 -16.23 17.96 9.93
N ARG A 113 -15.00 18.43 9.70
CA ARG A 113 -14.03 18.86 10.71
C ARG A 113 -13.53 20.27 10.42
N ARG A 114 -13.04 20.95 11.44
CA ARG A 114 -12.57 22.35 11.37
C ARG A 114 -11.12 22.49 11.78
N GLY A 115 -10.47 23.53 11.26
CA GLY A 115 -9.13 23.93 11.71
C GLY A 115 -8.01 22.96 11.31
N LEU A 116 -8.28 22.01 10.41
CA LEU A 116 -7.31 20.98 10.05
C LEU A 116 -6.08 21.56 9.35
N HIS A 117 -4.89 21.04 9.65
CA HIS A 117 -3.72 21.21 8.80
C HIS A 117 -3.45 19.92 8.03
N VAL A 118 -3.81 19.87 6.75
CA VAL A 118 -3.60 18.68 5.92
C VAL A 118 -2.33 18.82 5.10
N ILE A 119 -1.37 17.94 5.34
CA ILE A 119 -0.14 17.77 4.57
C ILE A 119 -0.33 16.56 3.66
N THR A 120 -0.17 16.70 2.36
CA THR A 120 -0.47 15.61 1.41
C THR A 120 0.42 15.64 0.18
N ASN A 121 0.72 14.49 -0.39
CA ASN A 121 1.27 14.36 -1.76
C ASN A 121 0.19 14.02 -2.80
N ASN A 122 -1.09 14.00 -2.40
CA ASN A 122 -2.21 13.55 -3.21
C ASN A 122 -2.84 14.72 -3.98
N ILE A 123 -2.52 14.87 -5.27
CA ILE A 123 -3.11 15.91 -6.11
C ILE A 123 -4.61 15.66 -6.31
N LEU A 124 -5.04 14.39 -6.40
CA LEU A 124 -6.44 14.02 -6.58
C LEU A 124 -7.34 14.54 -5.46
N ALA A 125 -6.83 14.62 -4.23
CA ALA A 125 -7.59 15.08 -3.06
C ALA A 125 -7.74 16.61 -2.99
N LEU A 126 -6.91 17.39 -3.70
CA LEU A 126 -6.86 18.85 -3.54
C LEU A 126 -8.19 19.57 -3.76
N PRO A 127 -9.05 19.22 -4.75
CA PRO A 127 -10.35 19.85 -4.91
C PRO A 127 -11.27 19.67 -3.70
N ALA A 128 -11.17 18.53 -2.99
CA ALA A 128 -11.90 18.32 -1.74
C ALA A 128 -11.28 19.13 -0.60
N LEU A 129 -9.95 19.06 -0.45
CA LEU A 129 -9.21 19.74 0.60
C LEU A 129 -9.33 21.27 0.54
N ALA A 130 -9.44 21.85 -0.65
CA ALA A 130 -9.60 23.30 -0.84
C ALA A 130 -10.94 23.84 -0.30
N ARG A 131 -11.91 22.96 0.00
CA ARG A 131 -13.23 23.33 0.52
C ARG A 131 -13.31 23.20 2.05
N LEU A 132 -12.24 22.78 2.72
CA LEU A 132 -12.25 22.56 4.16
C LEU A 132 -12.36 23.87 4.94
N PRO A 133 -13.21 23.92 5.98
CA PRO A 133 -13.40 25.12 6.77
C PRO A 133 -12.19 25.38 7.67
N GLU A 134 -11.67 26.61 7.61
CA GLU A 134 -10.58 27.08 8.49
C GLU A 134 -9.31 26.22 8.38
N ALA A 135 -9.12 25.54 7.26
CA ALA A 135 -8.02 24.59 7.08
C ALA A 135 -6.77 25.22 6.46
N LYS A 136 -5.61 24.66 6.81
CA LYS A 136 -4.33 24.89 6.14
C LYS A 136 -3.98 23.67 5.31
N ILE A 137 -3.67 23.87 4.03
CA ILE A 137 -3.25 22.76 3.14
C ILE A 137 -1.77 22.93 2.78
N THR A 138 -0.99 21.86 2.90
CA THR A 138 0.40 21.80 2.48
C THR A 138 0.57 20.66 1.49
N LEU A 139 0.75 20.99 0.22
CA LEU A 139 1.07 20.01 -0.81
C LEU A 139 2.57 19.74 -0.78
N LEU A 140 2.94 18.47 -0.57
CA LEU A 140 4.30 18.00 -0.79
C LEU A 140 4.55 18.08 -2.31
N GLY A 141 5.46 18.95 -2.74
CA GLY A 141 5.75 19.15 -4.16
C GLY A 141 6.58 18.02 -4.77
N GLY A 142 7.19 18.25 -5.93
CA GLY A 142 8.09 17.30 -6.58
C GLY A 142 7.54 16.76 -7.90
N GLU A 143 7.98 15.56 -8.26
CA GLU A 143 7.65 14.93 -9.54
C GLU A 143 6.27 14.30 -9.50
N LEU A 144 5.44 14.63 -10.49
CA LEU A 144 4.10 14.08 -10.61
C LEU A 144 4.13 12.68 -11.23
N ARG A 145 3.59 11.72 -10.49
CA ARG A 145 3.26 10.40 -11.00
C ARG A 145 1.81 10.36 -11.48
N ALA A 146 1.61 10.52 -12.78
CA ALA A 146 0.28 10.63 -13.39
C ALA A 146 -0.64 9.44 -13.10
N SER A 147 -0.10 8.21 -13.05
CA SER A 147 -0.88 6.99 -12.79
C SER A 147 -1.56 6.95 -11.42
N SER A 148 -1.06 7.71 -10.44
CA SER A 148 -1.63 7.83 -9.08
C SER A 148 -2.04 9.25 -8.71
N MET A 149 -1.82 10.23 -9.60
CA MET A 149 -1.99 11.66 -9.33
C MET A 149 -1.35 12.08 -8.01
N SER A 150 -0.12 11.60 -7.78
CA SER A 150 0.62 11.82 -6.53
C SER A 150 2.03 12.34 -6.83
N THR A 151 2.58 13.13 -5.92
CA THR A 151 3.91 13.73 -6.04
C THR A 151 4.95 12.96 -5.23
N PHE A 152 6.17 12.89 -5.76
CA PHE A 152 7.30 12.20 -5.14
C PHE A 152 8.63 12.93 -5.39
N GLY A 153 9.74 12.30 -4.98
CA GLY A 153 11.10 12.78 -5.22
C GLY A 153 11.64 13.71 -4.12
N ALA A 154 12.85 14.22 -4.35
CA ALA A 154 13.63 14.93 -3.34
C ALA A 154 12.92 16.17 -2.77
N ALA A 155 12.16 16.90 -3.59
CA ALA A 155 11.42 18.08 -3.12
C ALA A 155 10.30 17.73 -2.13
N ALA A 156 9.56 16.64 -2.37
CA ALA A 156 8.55 16.13 -1.45
C ALA A 156 9.20 15.77 -0.11
N GLN A 157 10.34 15.07 -0.18
CA GLN A 157 11.08 14.58 0.98
C GLN A 157 11.65 15.72 1.82
N ALA A 158 12.33 16.69 1.20
CA ALA A 158 12.89 17.85 1.88
C ALA A 158 11.80 18.70 2.58
N THR A 159 10.63 18.83 1.95
CA THR A 159 9.49 19.51 2.59
C THR A 159 9.00 18.75 3.82
N LEU A 160 8.88 17.43 3.72
CA LEU A 160 8.42 16.56 4.80
C LEU A 160 9.39 16.52 6.00
N GLU A 161 10.69 16.71 5.78
CA GLU A 161 11.72 16.63 6.83
C GLU A 161 11.52 17.58 8.01
N HIS A 162 10.84 18.70 7.79
CA HIS A 162 10.60 19.74 8.79
C HIS A 162 9.16 19.76 9.30
N LEU A 163 8.37 18.75 8.96
CA LEU A 163 6.96 18.65 9.35
C LEU A 163 6.74 17.46 10.27
N SER A 164 5.70 17.55 11.09
CA SER A 164 5.20 16.45 11.91
C SER A 164 3.68 16.54 11.95
N ALA A 165 3.03 15.41 12.14
CA ALA A 165 1.58 15.30 12.13
C ALA A 165 1.09 14.50 13.34
N ASP A 166 -0.13 14.78 13.77
CA ASP A 166 -0.80 13.99 14.79
C ASP A 166 -1.12 12.60 14.26
N LYS A 167 -1.57 12.53 13.00
CA LYS A 167 -2.03 11.28 12.37
C LYS A 167 -1.59 11.20 10.92
N ILE A 168 -1.31 9.98 10.46
CA ILE A 168 -1.15 9.66 9.05
C ILE A 168 -2.21 8.66 8.58
N PHE A 169 -2.80 8.93 7.43
CA PHE A 169 -3.69 8.01 6.71
C PHE A 169 -3.05 7.58 5.40
N LEU A 170 -2.69 6.30 5.33
CA LEU A 170 -1.97 5.67 4.23
C LEU A 170 -2.94 4.95 3.30
N SER A 171 -2.72 5.06 1.99
CA SER A 171 -3.29 4.11 1.03
C SER A 171 -2.35 2.90 0.89
N ALA A 172 -2.80 1.85 0.20
CA ALA A 172 -1.97 0.68 -0.08
C ALA A 172 -2.25 0.11 -1.48
N ASP A 173 -1.17 -0.20 -2.21
CA ASP A 173 -1.25 -1.09 -3.38
C ASP A 173 -1.34 -2.58 -2.95
N GLY A 174 -0.77 -2.88 -1.78
CA GLY A 174 -0.93 -4.10 -1.01
C GLY A 174 -0.42 -3.92 0.41
N VAL A 175 -0.91 -4.72 1.35
CA VAL A 175 -0.45 -4.70 2.76
C VAL A 175 -0.29 -6.12 3.27
N VAL A 176 0.84 -6.37 3.93
CA VAL A 176 1.17 -7.66 4.53
C VAL A 176 1.55 -7.43 6.00
N ALA A 177 0.94 -8.19 6.91
CA ALA A 177 1.02 -7.96 8.35
C ALA A 177 2.47 -7.91 8.89
N GLU A 178 3.36 -8.72 8.34
CA GLU A 178 4.76 -8.85 8.77
C GLU A 178 5.70 -7.89 8.04
N LEU A 179 5.33 -7.41 6.85
CA LEU A 179 6.22 -6.65 5.96
C LEU A 179 5.85 -5.17 5.82
N GLY A 180 4.59 -4.81 6.05
CA GLY A 180 4.06 -3.46 5.85
C GLY A 180 3.44 -3.27 4.47
N LEU A 181 3.62 -2.08 3.88
CA LEU A 181 3.01 -1.74 2.59
C LEU A 181 3.87 -2.25 1.43
N CYS A 182 3.23 -2.82 0.42
CA CYS A 182 3.82 -3.29 -0.82
C CYS A 182 3.47 -2.31 -1.94
N GLU A 183 4.46 -1.60 -2.47
CA GLU A 183 4.30 -0.42 -3.33
C GLU A 183 4.93 -0.63 -4.72
N ALA A 184 4.30 -0.04 -5.74
CA ALA A 184 4.72 -0.24 -7.13
C ALA A 184 6.06 0.43 -7.52
N SER A 185 6.53 1.41 -6.74
CA SER A 185 7.77 2.13 -7.00
C SER A 185 8.60 2.41 -5.73
N ALA A 186 9.91 2.57 -5.90
CA ALA A 186 10.82 2.90 -4.81
C ALA A 186 10.49 4.26 -4.18
N ASP A 187 10.09 5.23 -5.00
CA ASP A 187 9.73 6.57 -4.55
C ASP A 187 8.47 6.58 -3.66
N GLN A 188 7.45 5.80 -4.04
CA GLN A 188 6.28 5.56 -3.18
C GLN A 188 6.71 4.96 -1.85
N ALA A 189 7.47 3.86 -1.91
CA ALA A 189 7.87 3.14 -0.72
C ALA A 189 8.69 4.01 0.24
N TYR A 190 9.63 4.79 -0.31
CA TYR A 190 10.51 5.65 0.46
C TYR A 190 9.76 6.83 1.08
N LEU A 191 8.93 7.53 0.30
CA LEU A 191 8.17 8.67 0.82
C LEU A 191 7.20 8.23 1.92
N LYS A 192 6.45 7.14 1.71
CA LYS A 192 5.54 6.60 2.73
C LYS A 192 6.27 6.22 4.02
N ALA A 193 7.42 5.56 3.92
CA ALA A 193 8.24 5.22 5.09
C ALA A 193 8.66 6.48 5.89
N ASN A 194 9.02 7.55 5.19
CA ASN A 194 9.32 8.83 5.83
C ASN A 194 8.07 9.47 6.45
N MET A 195 6.93 9.45 5.76
CA MET A 195 5.67 10.01 6.28
C MET A 195 5.23 9.28 7.56
N ILE A 196 5.34 7.94 7.59
CA ILE A 196 5.07 7.13 8.79
C ILE A 196 5.93 7.60 9.96
N GLY A 197 7.22 7.86 9.74
CA GLY A 197 8.14 8.34 10.77
C GLY A 197 7.88 9.78 11.26
N ARG A 198 6.98 10.53 10.62
CA ARG A 198 6.64 11.92 10.98
C ARG A 198 5.26 12.05 11.64
N ALA A 199 4.55 10.96 11.87
CA ALA A 199 3.24 10.96 12.49
C ALA A 199 3.23 10.25 13.85
N ALA A 200 2.43 10.77 14.80
CA ALA A 200 2.26 10.13 16.10
C ALA A 200 1.40 8.86 16.05
N GLN A 201 0.43 8.81 15.13
CA GLN A 201 -0.46 7.65 14.92
C GLN A 201 -0.57 7.31 13.44
N ALA A 202 -0.56 6.02 13.10
CA ALA A 202 -0.64 5.56 11.72
C ALA A 202 -1.88 4.69 11.46
N PHE A 203 -2.58 5.01 10.38
CA PHE A 203 -3.76 4.32 9.89
C PHE A 203 -3.53 3.88 8.44
N VAL A 204 -3.76 2.61 8.15
CA VAL A 204 -3.70 2.06 6.78
C VAL A 204 -5.13 1.81 6.31
N LEU A 205 -5.49 2.46 5.21
CA LEU A 205 -6.82 2.37 4.60
C LEU A 205 -6.74 1.43 3.39
N ALA A 206 -7.26 0.23 3.55
CA ALA A 206 -7.11 -0.83 2.56
C ALA A 206 -8.37 -1.69 2.47
N ASP A 207 -8.94 -1.80 1.28
CA ASP A 207 -10.01 -2.77 1.03
C ASP A 207 -9.47 -4.21 1.09
N ALA A 208 -10.37 -5.18 1.26
CA ALA A 208 -10.06 -6.59 1.44
C ALA A 208 -9.13 -7.15 0.34
N THR A 209 -9.21 -6.62 -0.90
CA THR A 209 -8.39 -7.10 -2.03
C THR A 209 -6.91 -6.72 -1.92
N LYS A 210 -6.56 -5.82 -0.99
CA LYS A 210 -5.20 -5.37 -0.72
C LYS A 210 -4.52 -6.15 0.40
N LEU A 211 -5.28 -6.88 1.21
CA LEU A 211 -4.75 -7.63 2.34
C LEU A 211 -4.00 -8.88 1.87
N GLY A 212 -2.80 -9.11 2.39
CA GLY A 212 -1.92 -10.21 1.98
C GLY A 212 -1.30 -10.03 0.59
N ARG A 213 -1.57 -8.91 -0.09
CA ARG A 213 -1.13 -8.67 -1.46
C ARG A 213 0.33 -8.21 -1.49
N ALA A 214 1.19 -9.05 -2.06
CA ALA A 214 2.64 -8.85 -2.16
C ALA A 214 3.14 -8.84 -3.61
N LEU A 215 2.39 -8.17 -4.50
CA LEU A 215 2.59 -8.19 -5.95
C LEU A 215 3.43 -7.01 -6.47
N GLN A 216 4.27 -6.41 -5.61
CA GLN A 216 5.24 -5.38 -5.97
C GLN A 216 6.59 -5.61 -5.29
N GLN A 217 7.62 -4.86 -5.70
CA GLN A 217 9.01 -5.06 -5.25
C GLN A 217 9.43 -4.14 -4.12
N HIS A 218 8.73 -3.03 -3.91
CA HIS A 218 9.14 -2.00 -2.98
C HIS A 218 8.28 -2.05 -1.72
N TRP A 219 8.90 -1.82 -0.57
CA TRP A 219 8.26 -2.03 0.72
C TRP A 219 8.42 -0.80 1.61
N SER A 220 7.33 -0.40 2.28
CA SER A 220 7.34 0.56 3.38
C SER A 220 7.06 -0.16 4.70
N PRO A 221 8.09 -0.49 5.48
CA PRO A 221 7.90 -1.17 6.75
C PRO A 221 7.15 -0.30 7.77
N LEU A 222 6.15 -0.89 8.44
CA LEU A 222 5.42 -0.26 9.53
C LEU A 222 6.03 -0.73 10.86
N LYS A 223 6.98 0.06 11.40
CA LYS A 223 7.83 -0.35 12.54
C LYS A 223 7.18 -0.15 13.92
N GLY A 224 6.17 0.69 14.03
CA GLY A 224 5.46 1.00 15.29
C GLY A 224 4.02 0.49 15.29
N PRO A 225 3.24 0.76 16.35
CA PRO A 225 1.82 0.44 16.37
C PRO A 225 1.05 1.18 15.27
N TRP A 226 0.12 0.49 14.61
CA TRP A 226 -0.73 1.08 13.58
C TRP A 226 -2.10 0.39 13.53
N THR A 227 -3.06 1.06 12.91
CA THR A 227 -4.43 0.57 12.76
C THR A 227 -4.71 0.26 11.29
N LEU A 228 -5.11 -0.97 11.00
CA LEU A 228 -5.71 -1.35 9.73
C LEU A 228 -7.20 -0.99 9.76
N ILE A 229 -7.65 -0.16 8.82
CA ILE A 229 -9.06 0.09 8.57
C ILE A 229 -9.41 -0.55 7.22
N THR A 230 -10.28 -1.56 7.25
CA THR A 230 -10.67 -2.35 6.09
C THR A 230 -12.18 -2.52 6.01
N ASP A 231 -12.70 -3.00 4.88
CA ASP A 231 -14.12 -3.20 4.68
C ASP A 231 -14.60 -4.58 5.19
N SER A 232 -15.92 -4.77 5.26
CA SER A 232 -16.55 -5.98 5.78
C SER A 232 -16.36 -7.24 4.92
N LEU A 233 -15.78 -7.14 3.72
CA LEU A 233 -15.47 -8.30 2.86
C LEU A 233 -14.17 -9.00 3.26
N ALA A 234 -13.38 -8.41 4.17
CA ALA A 234 -12.17 -9.03 4.69
C ALA A 234 -12.54 -10.20 5.63
N ASP A 235 -12.44 -11.42 5.11
CA ASP A 235 -12.70 -12.63 5.90
C ASP A 235 -11.59 -12.92 6.92
N GLU A 236 -11.84 -13.86 7.83
CA GLU A 236 -10.89 -14.19 8.89
C GLU A 236 -9.59 -14.81 8.35
N SER A 237 -9.60 -15.41 7.15
CA SER A 237 -8.37 -15.93 6.54
C SER A 237 -7.41 -14.81 6.14
N LEU A 238 -7.95 -13.69 5.65
CA LEU A 238 -7.20 -12.48 5.36
C LEU A 238 -6.78 -11.72 6.63
N LEU A 239 -7.63 -11.70 7.66
CA LEU A 239 -7.40 -10.94 8.89
C LEU A 239 -6.49 -11.65 9.90
N ALA A 240 -6.44 -12.99 9.91
CA ALA A 240 -5.71 -13.75 10.91
C ALA A 240 -4.22 -13.34 11.05
N PRO A 241 -3.45 -13.12 9.97
CA PRO A 241 -2.06 -12.64 10.08
C PRO A 241 -1.95 -11.28 10.77
N PHE A 242 -2.89 -10.37 10.48
CA PHE A 242 -2.94 -9.04 11.09
C PHE A 242 -3.30 -9.13 12.58
N ARG A 243 -4.25 -9.99 12.95
CA ARG A 243 -4.65 -10.22 14.36
C ARG A 243 -3.53 -10.83 15.19
N ALA A 244 -2.68 -11.67 14.59
CA ALA A 244 -1.55 -12.29 15.26
C ALA A 244 -0.44 -11.28 15.63
N ASN A 245 -0.38 -10.14 14.95
CA ASN A 245 0.63 -9.11 15.19
C ASN A 245 0.14 -8.08 16.22
N LYS A 246 0.81 -8.04 17.38
CA LYS A 246 0.46 -7.14 18.50
C LYS A 246 0.63 -5.65 18.21
N LEU A 247 1.33 -5.29 17.14
CA LEU A 247 1.47 -3.90 16.70
C LEU A 247 0.28 -3.44 15.86
N ILE A 248 -0.62 -4.34 15.47
CA ILE A 248 -1.72 -4.04 14.56
C ILE A 248 -3.03 -4.06 15.33
N SER A 249 -3.73 -2.93 15.30
CA SER A 249 -5.16 -2.87 15.63
C SER A 249 -5.97 -3.00 14.33
N ILE A 250 -7.12 -3.68 14.38
CA ILE A 250 -7.98 -3.86 13.21
C ILE A 250 -9.33 -3.24 13.49
N GLU A 251 -9.78 -2.41 12.55
CA GLU A 251 -11.12 -1.84 12.50
C GLU A 251 -11.79 -2.24 11.20
N ILE A 252 -12.98 -2.83 11.32
CA ILE A 252 -13.80 -3.23 10.17
C ILE A 252 -14.87 -2.16 9.98
N ALA A 253 -14.82 -1.51 8.82
CA ALA A 253 -15.80 -0.51 8.42
C ALA A 253 -17.10 -1.22 8.00
N ASN A 254 -18.17 -0.94 8.73
CA ASN A 254 -19.51 -1.35 8.35
C ASN A 254 -20.12 -0.28 7.43
N GLY A 255 -20.78 -0.72 6.35
CA GLY A 255 -21.43 0.17 5.38
C GLY A 255 -22.57 1.01 5.93
#